data_AF-A0A8X6IHT9-F1
#
_entry.id   AF-A0A8X6IHT9-F1
#
_cell.length_a   1.000
_cell.length_b   1.000
_cell.length_c   1.000
_cell.angle_alpha   90.00
_cell.angle_beta   90.00
_cell.angle_gamma   90.00
#
_symmetry.space_group_name_H-M   'P 1'
#
loop_
_entity.id
_entity.type
_entity.pdbx_description
1 polymer ?
#
loop_
_entity_poly.entity_id
_entity_poly.type
_entity_poly.pdbx_seq_one_letter_code
_entity_poly.pdbx_strand_id
1 'polypeptide(L)' 'FARIFKSRLDTKDLKLGEVLGKGKFGDVVLGCFRGQKVAVKVVTSLASFC' A
#
# COMPACT_ATOMS: atom_id res chain seq x y z
N PHE A 1 -17.60 -0.22 6.27
CA PHE A 1 -16.94 -1.50 5.92
C PHE A 1 -15.47 -1.26 5.55
N ALA A 2 -14.66 -0.76 6.49
CA ALA A 2 -13.20 -0.69 6.42
C ALA A 2 -12.73 -0.28 7.82
N ARG A 3 -11.99 -1.14 8.52
CA ARG A 3 -11.47 -0.81 9.86
C ARG A 3 -10.08 -0.22 9.66
N ILE A 4 -9.93 1.09 9.87
CA ILE A 4 -8.65 1.78 9.72
C ILE A 4 -7.86 1.59 11.02
N PHE A 5 -6.82 0.76 10.99
CA PHE A 5 -5.88 0.62 12.09
C PHE A 5 -4.68 1.54 11.85
N LYS A 6 -4.55 2.60 12.64
CA LYS A 6 -3.35 3.43 12.62
C LYS A 6 -2.23 2.68 13.35
N SER A 7 -1.38 1.99 12.60
CA SER A 7 -0.22 1.26 13.12
C SER A 7 0.88 1.16 12.06
N ARG A 8 2.15 1.07 12.47
CA ARG A 8 3.24 0.67 11.58
C ARG A 8 3.12 -0.85 11.38
N LEU A 9 3.07 -1.27 10.12
CA LEU A 9 3.03 -2.67 9.74
C LEU A 9 4.42 -3.09 9.25
N ASP A 10 4.83 -4.33 9.54
CA ASP A 10 6.00 -4.93 8.91
C ASP A 10 5.68 -5.24 7.45
N THR A 11 6.59 -4.91 6.55
CA THR A 11 6.43 -5.11 5.10
C THR A 11 6.55 -6.58 4.70
N LYS A 12 7.14 -7.44 5.54
CA LYS A 12 7.25 -8.89 5.28
C LYS A 12 5.89 -9.59 5.13
N ASP A 13 4.88 -9.07 5.82
CA ASP A 13 3.52 -9.61 5.80
C ASP A 13 2.66 -9.07 4.64
N LEU A 14 3.21 -8.17 3.82
CA LEU A 14 2.50 -7.50 2.72
C LEU A 14 3.02 -7.99 1.38
N LYS A 15 2.12 -8.60 0.59
CA LYS A 15 2.38 -8.96 -0.81
C LYS A 15 1.67 -7.97 -1.73
N LEU A 16 2.41 -7.35 -2.64
CA LEU A 16 1.86 -6.43 -3.65
C LEU A 16 1.52 -7.19 -4.94
N GLY A 17 0.51 -6.72 -5.64
CA GLY A 17 0.03 -7.26 -6.91
C GLY A 17 -0.14 -6.17 -7.97
N GLU A 18 -1.13 -6.33 -8.83
CA GLU A 18 -1.40 -5.42 -9.95
C GLU A 18 -1.80 -4.00 -9.51
N VAL A 19 -1.61 -3.05 -10.41
CA VAL A 19 -2.08 -1.66 -10.22
C VAL A 19 -3.58 -1.62 -10.40
N LEU A 20 -4.29 -1.16 -9.37
CA LEU A 20 -5.74 -0.96 -9.40
C LEU A 20 -6.12 0.41 -9.94
N GLY A 21 -5.23 1.41 -9.79
CA GLY A 21 -5.46 2.75 -10.32
C GLY A 21 -4.31 3.71 -10.04
N LYS A 22 -4.24 4.79 -10.81
CA LYS A 22 -3.23 5.85 -10.64
C LYS A 22 -3.90 7.13 -10.20
N GLY A 23 -3.39 7.74 -9.12
CA GLY A 23 -3.88 9.02 -8.61
C GLY A 23 -2.80 10.09 -8.63
N LYS A 24 -3.22 11.34 -8.37
CA LYS A 24 -2.31 12.52 -8.30
C LYS A 24 -1.11 12.34 -7.35
N PHE A 25 -1.21 11.45 -6.36
CA PHE A 25 -0.22 11.26 -5.30
C PHE A 25 0.49 9.90 -5.35
N GLY A 26 0.29 9.12 -6.42
CA GLY A 26 0.92 7.81 -6.62
C GLY A 26 -0.06 6.71 -7.01
N ASP A 27 0.50 5.51 -7.15
CA ASP A 27 -0.22 4.32 -7.61
C ASP A 27 -0.94 3.64 -6.44
N VAL A 28 -2.15 3.16 -6.72
CA VAL A 28 -2.90 2.26 -5.86
C VAL A 28 -2.74 0.86 -6.42
N VAL A 29 -2.16 -0.03 -5.62
CA VAL A 29 -1.93 -1.43 -5.99
C VAL A 29 -2.78 -2.35 -5.15
N LEU A 30 -3.10 -3.52 -5.71
CA LEU A 30 -3.70 -4.59 -4.97
C LEU A 30 -2.69 -5.17 -3.98
N GLY A 31 -3.11 -5.45 -2.76
CA GLY A 31 -2.26 -6.09 -1.76
C GLY A 31 -2.96 -7.25 -1.06
N CYS A 32 -2.15 -8.14 -0.50
CA CYS A 32 -2.57 -9.14 0.45
C CYS A 32 -1.75 -8.97 1.73
N PHE A 33 -2.42 -8.58 2.82
CA PHE A 33 -1.82 -8.44 4.14
C PHE A 33 -2.37 -9.51 5.06
N ARG A 34 -1.53 -10.45 5.51
CA ARG A 34 -1.93 -11.58 6.37
C ARG A 34 -3.16 -12.34 5.87
N GLY A 35 -3.22 -12.59 4.55
CA GLY A 35 -4.33 -13.28 3.90
C GLY A 35 -5.54 -12.39 3.58
N GLN A 36 -5.55 -11.13 4.01
CA GLN A 36 -6.63 -10.20 3.74
C GLN A 36 -6.32 -9.33 2.51
N LYS A 37 -7.27 -9.29 1.57
CA LYS A 37 -7.21 -8.43 0.39
C LYS A 37 -7.32 -6.96 0.82
N VAL A 38 -6.37 -6.13 0.41
CA VAL A 38 -6.28 -4.71 0.75
C VAL A 38 -5.94 -3.86 -0.47
N ALA A 39 -6.29 -2.58 -0.45
CA ALA A 39 -5.77 -1.58 -1.38
C ALA A 39 -4.59 -0.86 -0.73
N VAL A 40 -3.45 -0.83 -1.42
CA VAL A 40 -2.22 -0.20 -0.93
C VAL A 40 -1.97 1.04 -1.77
N LYS A 41 -1.96 2.21 -1.12
CA LYS A 41 -1.59 3.47 -1.78
C LYS A 41 -0.11 3.72 -1.59
N VAL A 42 0.65 3.66 -2.68
CA VAL A 42 2.08 3.94 -2.69
C VAL A 42 2.25 5.44 -2.86
N VAL A 43 2.88 6.09 -1.89
CA VAL A 43 3.19 7.52 -1.95
C VAL A 43 4.69 7.65 -2.18
N THR A 44 5.07 8.08 -3.38
CA THR A 44 6.46 8.37 -3.69
C THR A 44 6.85 9.67 -3.02
N SER A 45 7.61 9.61 -1.93
CA SER A 45 8.31 10.77 -1.39
C SER A 45 9.69 10.84 -2.07
N LEU A 46 10.05 11.98 -2.63
CA LEU A 46 11.36 12.23 -3.27
C LEU A 46 12.56 12.17 -2.30
N ALA A 47 12.35 11.80 -1.03
CA ALA A 47 13.33 11.86 0.04
C ALA A 47 14.30 10.65 0.14
N SER A 48 14.38 9.80 -0.89
CA SER A 48 15.27 8.60 -0.88
C SER A 48 16.43 8.68 -1.88
N PHE A 49 16.63 9.83 -2.51
CA PHE A 49 17.88 10.19 -3.18
C PHE A 49 18.59 11.26 -2.34
N CYS A 50 19.27 10.84 -1.26
CA CYS A 50 20.35 11.59 -0.62
C CYS A 50 21.29 10.61 0.07
#